data_AF-A0A1G0FEU4-F1
#
_entry.id   AF-A0A1G0FEU4-F1
#
_cell.length_a   1.000
_cell.length_b   1.000
_cell.length_c   1.000
_cell.angle_alpha   90.00
_cell.angle_beta   90.00
_cell.angle_gamma   90.00
#
_symmetry.space_group_name_H-M   'P 1'
#
loop_
_entity.id
_entity.type
_entity.pdbx_description
1 polymer ?
#
loop_
_entity_poly.entity_id
_entity_poly.type
_entity_poly.pdbx_seq_one_letter_code
_entity_poly.pdbx_strand_id
1 'polypeptide(L)' 'MLMQERTTLLKVAGAAAVLISHAKVENLPHEVVESAEKLSEALNALREETLQDALDTVID' A
#
# COMPACT_ATOMS: atom_id res chain seq x y z
N MET A 1 10.79 -20.85 0.47
CA MET A 1 9.50 -20.41 1.06
C MET A 1 9.54 -18.95 1.49
N LEU A 2 10.43 -18.52 2.38
CA LEU A 2 10.47 -17.13 2.87
C LEU A 2 10.55 -16.04 1.78
N MET A 3 11.34 -16.27 0.72
CA MET A 3 11.43 -15.31 -0.39
C MET A 3 10.12 -15.17 -1.18
N GLN A 4 9.37 -16.27 -1.39
CA GLN A 4 8.07 -16.22 -2.07
C GLN A 4 7.03 -15.48 -1.22
N GLU A 5 7.02 -15.74 0.09
CA GLU A 5 6.11 -15.07 1.01
C GLU A 5 6.39 -13.57 1.09
N ARG A 6 7.68 -13.18 1.16
CA ARG A 6 8.10 -11.77 1.05
C ARG A 6 7.60 -11.14 -0.25
N THR A 7 7.81 -11.77 -1.40
CA THR A 7 7.35 -11.24 -2.69
C THR A 7 5.83 -11.06 -2.72
N THR A 8 5.06 -12.00 -2.16
CA THR A 8 3.60 -11.88 -2.06
C THR A 8 3.19 -10.69 -1.20
N LEU A 9 3.82 -10.51 -0.04
CA LEU A 9 3.53 -9.36 0.83
C LEU A 9 3.89 -8.02 0.18
N LEU A 10 5.01 -7.96 -0.55
CA LEU A 10 5.40 -6.77 -1.31
C LEU A 10 4.38 -6.44 -2.40
N LYS A 11 3.85 -7.43 -3.12
CA LYS A 11 2.78 -7.21 -4.10
C LYS A 11 1.51 -6.64 -3.48
N VAL A 12 1.10 -7.15 -2.32
CA VAL A 12 -0.08 -6.65 -1.60
C VAL A 12 0.16 -5.22 -1.12
N ALA A 13 1.32 -4.92 -0.54
CA ALA A 13 1.68 -3.58 -0.09
C ALA A 13 1.77 -2.58 -1.26
N GLY A 14 2.35 -3.00 -2.39
CA GLY A 14 2.44 -2.18 -3.60
C GLY A 14 1.07 -1.85 -4.18
N ALA A 15 0.19 -2.85 -4.32
CA ALA A 15 -1.18 -2.64 -4.78
C ALA A 15 -1.97 -1.70 -3.84
N ALA A 16 -1.79 -1.84 -2.52
CA ALA A 16 -2.39 -0.94 -1.54
C ALA A 16 -1.86 0.50 -1.66
N ALA A 17 -0.54 0.68 -1.87
CA ALA A 17 0.06 1.98 -2.06
C ALA A 17 -0.45 2.68 -3.33
N VAL A 18 -0.57 1.95 -4.44
CA VAL A 18 -1.16 2.45 -5.68
C VAL A 18 -2.64 2.79 -5.48
N LEU A 19 -3.40 2.01 -4.73
CA LEU A 19 -4.79 2.35 -4.43
C LEU A 19 -4.90 3.66 -3.65
N ILE A 20 -4.13 3.79 -2.57
CA ILE A 20 -4.14 4.98 -1.70
C ILE A 20 -3.65 6.23 -2.46
N SER A 21 -2.69 6.11 -3.38
CA SER A 21 -2.22 7.25 -4.17
C SER A 21 -3.28 7.85 -5.10
N HIS A 22 -4.28 7.06 -5.50
CA HIS A 22 -5.43 7.53 -6.27
C HIS A 22 -6.60 7.98 -5.39
N ALA A 23 -6.59 7.66 -4.10
CA ALA A 23 -7.66 8.00 -3.18
C ALA A 23 -7.56 9.48 -2.75
N LYS A 24 -8.68 10.19 -2.84
CA LYS A 24 -8.82 11.55 -2.29
C LYS A 24 -9.89 11.52 -1.21
N VAL A 25 -9.55 11.99 -0.01
CA VAL A 25 -10.47 12.00 1.16
C VAL A 25 -11.81 12.66 0.83
N GLU A 26 -11.78 13.73 0.05
CA GLU A 26 -12.97 14.47 -0.41
C GLU A 26 -13.93 13.62 -1.27
N ASN A 27 -13.44 12.55 -1.89
CA ASN A 27 -14.19 11.67 -2.79
C ASN A 27 -14.52 10.30 -2.18
N LEU A 28 -14.05 10.02 -0.95
CA LEU A 28 -14.26 8.75 -0.27
C LEU A 28 -15.59 8.77 0.50
N PRO A 29 -16.41 7.70 0.43
CA PRO A 29 -17.51 7.52 1.37
C PRO A 29 -17.03 7.63 2.81
N HIS A 30 -17.80 8.31 3.67
CA HIS A 30 -17.37 8.54 5.06
C HIS A 30 -17.04 7.23 5.80
N GLU A 31 -17.76 6.15 5.49
CA GLU A 31 -17.56 4.83 6.11
C GLU A 31 -16.17 4.23 5.88
N VAL A 32 -15.48 4.63 4.80
CA VAL A 32 -14.19 4.04 4.42
C VAL A 32 -12.99 4.96 4.71
N VAL A 33 -13.24 6.22 5.09
CA VAL A 33 -12.17 7.20 5.36
C VAL A 33 -11.22 6.70 6.45
N GLU A 34 -11.76 6.26 7.59
CA GLU A 34 -10.93 5.74 8.70
C GLU A 34 -10.08 4.53 8.26
N SER A 35 -10.63 3.67 7.41
CA SER A 35 -9.90 2.50 6.90
C SER A 35 -8.79 2.89 5.92
N ALA A 36 -9.04 3.89 5.07
CA ALA A 36 -8.04 4.44 4.16
C ALA A 36 -6.92 5.16 4.90
N GLU A 37 -7.24 5.90 5.97
CA GLU A 37 -6.25 6.54 6.84
C GLU A 37 -5.34 5.51 7.52
N LYS A 38 -5.92 4.46 8.14
CA LYS A 38 -5.15 3.37 8.76
C LYS A 38 -4.24 2.66 7.75
N LEU A 39 -4.73 2.44 6.53
CA LEU A 39 -3.93 1.85 5.47
C LEU A 39 -2.78 2.77 5.05
N SER A 40 -3.04 4.07 4.90
CA SER A 40 -2.01 5.07 4.61
C SER A 40 -0.96 5.14 5.72
N GLU A 41 -1.36 5.09 6.98
CA GLU A 41 -0.45 5.07 8.13
C GLU A 41 0.44 3.83 8.12
N ALA A 42 -0.15 2.64 7.89
CA ALA A 42 0.59 1.39 7.79
C ALA A 42 1.60 1.40 6.63
N LEU A 43 1.24 1.97 5.48
CA LEU A 43 2.15 2.13 4.34
C LEU A 43 3.29 3.11 4.65
N ASN A 44 3.00 4.23 5.30
CA ASN A 44 4.00 5.22 5.70
C ASN A 44 4.94 4.73 6.83
N ALA A 45 4.53 3.69 7.58
CA ALA A 45 5.37 3.04 8.58
C ALA A 45 6.40 2.07 7.98
N LEU A 46 6.27 1.70 6.70
CA LEU A 46 7.29 0.92 6.01
C LEU A 46 8.56 1.74 5.82
N ARG A 47 9.72 1.08 5.86
CA ARG A 47 10.97 1.73 5.43
C ARG A 47 10.87 2.07 3.95
N GLU A 48 11.36 3.24 3.56
CA GLU A 48 11.33 3.75 2.19
C GLU A 48 11.80 2.72 1.16
N GLU A 49 12.91 2.02 1.43
CA GLU A 49 13.41 0.95 0.57
C GLU A 49 12.41 -0.20 0.38
N THR A 50 11.65 -0.57 1.41
CA THR A 50 10.65 -1.65 1.31
C THR A 50 9.36 -1.16 0.67
N LEU A 51 9.01 0.12 0.81
CA LEU A 51 7.92 0.72 0.04
C LEU A 51 8.27 0.78 -1.45
N GLN A 52 9.51 1.16 -1.78
CA GLN A 52 10.02 1.14 -3.15
C GLN A 52 10.00 -0.28 -3.73
N ASP A 53 10.56 -1.26 -3.01
CA ASP A 53 10.51 -2.68 -3.41
C ASP A 53 9.08 -3.14 -3.67
N ALA A 54 8.11 -2.69 -2.88
CA ALA A 54 6.70 -3.04 -3.05
C ALA A 54 6.10 -2.42 -4.31
N LEU A 55 6.36 -1.14 -4.57
CA LEU A 55 5.91 -0.43 -5.78
C LEU A 55 6.49 -1.07 -7.06
N ASP A 56 7.77 -1.47 -7.02
CA ASP A 56 8.44 -2.14 -8.15
C ASP A 56 7.81 -3.50 -8.52
N THR A 57 6.99 -4.09 -7.64
CA THR A 57 6.28 -5.35 -7.96
C THR A 57 4.98 -5.17 -8.74
N VAL A 58 4.49 -3.93 -8.89
CA VAL A 58 3.17 -3.62 -9.49
C VAL A 58 3.23 -2.56 -10.60
N ILE A 59 4.39 -1.95 -10.82
CA ILE A 59 4.62 -0.99 -11.91
C ILE A 59 5.39 -1.74 -13.02
N ASP A 60 4.77 -1.88 -14.20
CA ASP A 60 5.39 -2.40 -15.43
C ASP A 60 6.16 -1.31 -16.17
#